data_AF-A0A9D7D5E9-F1
#
_entry.id   AF-A0A9D7D5E9-F1
#
_cell.length_a   1.000
_cell.length_b   1.000
_cell.length_c   1.000
_cell.angle_alpha   90.00
_cell.angle_beta   90.00
_cell.angle_gamma   90.00
#
_symmetry.space_group_name_H-M   'P 1'
#
loop_
_entity.id
_entity.type
_entity.pdbx_description
1 polymer ?
#
loop_
_entity_poly.entity_id
_entity_poly.type
_entity_poly.pdbx_seq_one_letter_code
_entity_poly.pdbx_strand_id
1 'polypeptide(L)'
;MLTRNAEHERLAVQWSSLESRLHREHNWLKLTRAQRRRFPESRELDDLDDRIEAMSDQNAALLKTLPAIVAVSPFGISGKLTIAIQHTKHEGDEVHALIVSVLRDFSALHGG
;
A
#
# COMPACT_ATOMS: atom_id res chain seq x y z
N MET A 1 -6.55 -4.68 8.72
CA MET A 1 -6.10 -4.46 7.33
C MET A 1 -6.16 -3.00 6.93
N LEU A 2 -7.31 -2.32 7.00
CA LEU A 2 -7.43 -0.91 6.58
C LEU A 2 -6.49 0.06 7.31
N THR A 3 -6.42 0.01 8.65
CA THR A 3 -5.48 0.85 9.44
C THR A 3 -4.02 0.57 9.10
N ARG A 4 -3.70 -0.67 8.71
CA ARG A 4 -2.34 -1.08 8.35
C ARG A 4 -1.97 -0.64 6.93
N ASN A 5 -2.93 -0.58 6.02
CA ASN A 5 -2.73 0.06 4.72
C ASN A 5 -2.54 1.57 4.85
N ALA A 6 -3.31 2.24 5.71
CA ALA A 6 -3.12 3.66 5.99
C ALA A 6 -1.72 3.97 6.55
N GLU A 7 -1.20 3.10 7.43
CA GLU A 7 0.17 3.22 7.93
C GLU A 7 1.23 2.96 6.83
N HIS A 8 0.97 2.00 5.93
CA HIS A 8 1.86 1.73 4.78
C HIS A 8 1.96 2.95 3.87
N GLU A 9 0.82 3.53 3.50
CA GLU A 9 0.73 4.75 2.68
C GLU A 9 1.42 5.93 3.37
N ARG A 10 1.21 6.09 4.68
CA ARG A 10 1.88 7.13 5.46
C ARG A 10 3.40 6.98 5.40
N LEU A 11 3.93 5.78 5.62
CA LEU A 11 5.37 5.52 5.57
C LEU A 11 5.92 5.75 4.15
N ALA A 12 5.21 5.33 3.11
CA ALA A 12 5.59 5.58 1.73
C ALA A 12 5.65 7.07 1.39
N VAL A 13 4.69 7.87 1.89
CA VAL A 13 4.70 9.34 1.73
C VAL A 13 5.88 9.97 2.48
N GLN A 14 6.17 9.50 3.69
CA GLN A 14 7.32 9.98 4.47
C GLN A 14 8.65 9.68 3.74
N TRP A 15 8.81 8.44 3.27
CA TRP A 15 9.97 8.02 2.50
C TRP A 15 10.13 8.87 1.22
N SER A 16 9.06 9.03 0.44
CA SER A 16 9.08 9.80 -0.81
C SER A 16 9.43 11.29 -0.58
N SER A 17 8.91 11.88 0.50
CA SER A 17 9.24 13.25 0.90
C SER A 17 10.71 13.41 1.26
N LEU A 18 11.25 12.47 2.04
CA LEU A 18 12.64 12.46 2.46
C LEU A 18 13.59 12.26 1.28
N GLU A 19 13.31 11.29 0.41
CA GLU A 19 14.07 11.05 -0.81
C GLU A 19 14.05 12.28 -1.73
N SER A 20 12.88 12.89 -1.93
CA SER A 20 12.72 14.10 -2.75
C SER A 20 13.56 15.26 -2.22
N ARG A 21 13.62 15.43 -0.89
CA ARG A 21 14.45 16.46 -0.24
C ARG A 21 15.94 16.19 -0.47
N LEU A 22 16.41 14.98 -0.19
CA LEU A 22 17.80 14.58 -0.41
C LEU A 22 18.20 14.66 -1.89
N HIS A 23 17.28 14.35 -2.80
CA HIS A 23 17.52 14.48 -4.23
C HIS A 23 17.78 15.94 -4.61
N ARG A 24 16.93 16.87 -4.15
CA ARG A 24 17.10 18.31 -4.40
C ARG A 24 18.38 18.88 -3.81
N GLU A 25 18.71 18.49 -2.58
CA GLU A 25 19.83 19.10 -1.83
C GLU A 25 21.18 18.47 -2.18
N HIS A 26 21.19 17.18 -2.52
CA HIS A 26 22.43 16.39 -2.60
C HIS A 26 22.56 15.52 -3.85
N ASN A 27 21.65 15.66 -4.82
CA ASN A 27 21.57 14.78 -5.99
C ASN A 27 21.52 13.28 -5.59
N TRP A 28 20.80 12.96 -4.50
CA TRP A 28 20.72 11.64 -3.87
C TRP A 28 20.70 10.44 -4.83
N LEU A 29 19.81 10.49 -5.83
CA LEU A 29 19.65 9.42 -6.83
C LEU A 29 20.92 9.12 -7.64
N LYS A 30 21.83 10.10 -7.80
CA LYS A 30 23.11 9.95 -8.51
C LYS A 30 24.24 9.44 -7.61
N LEU A 31 24.02 9.39 -6.28
CA LEU A 31 25.03 8.94 -5.33
C LEU A 31 25.07 7.41 -5.27
N THR A 32 26.28 6.86 -5.20
CA THR A 32 26.52 5.46 -4.86
C THR A 32 26.12 5.17 -3.41
N ARG A 33 25.87 3.89 -3.08
CA ARG A 33 25.56 3.48 -1.70
C ARG A 33 26.62 3.93 -0.68
N ALA A 34 27.89 3.90 -1.06
CA ALA A 34 28.98 4.37 -0.20
C ALA A 34 28.95 5.90 0.03
N GLN A 35 28.55 6.68 -0.98
CA GLN A 35 28.36 8.13 -0.85
C GLN A 35 27.13 8.48 -0.02
N ARG A 36 26.03 7.73 -0.20
CA ARG A 36 24.78 7.88 0.58
C ARG A 36 24.99 7.71 2.08
N ARG A 37 25.82 6.73 2.49
CA ARG A 37 26.19 6.49 3.90
C ARG A 37 26.84 7.68 4.62
N ARG A 38 27.23 8.73 3.91
CA ARG A 38 27.78 9.97 4.49
C ARG A 38 26.69 10.91 5.01
N PHE A 39 25.44 10.70 4.62
CA PHE A 39 24.30 11.51 5.04
C PHE A 39 23.62 10.86 6.25
N PRO A 40 23.34 11.63 7.32
CA PRO A 40 22.65 11.09 8.49
C PRO A 40 21.25 10.54 8.16
N GLU A 41 20.57 11.15 7.19
CA GLU A 41 19.25 10.73 6.69
C GLU A 41 19.29 9.40 5.92
N SER A 42 20.47 8.91 5.52
CA SER A 42 20.60 7.61 4.85
C SER A 42 20.06 6.47 5.70
N ARG A 43 20.28 6.55 7.02
CA ARG A 43 19.81 5.52 7.94
C ARG A 43 18.30 5.58 8.10
N GLU A 44 17.73 6.77 8.14
CA GLU A 44 16.28 6.96 8.21
C GLU A 44 15.58 6.43 6.96
N LEU A 45 16.15 6.66 5.77
CA LEU A 45 15.64 6.06 4.53
C LEU A 45 15.72 4.53 4.55
N ASP A 46 16.87 3.96 4.94
CA ASP A 46 17.05 2.50 5.03
C ASP A 46 16.04 1.90 6.04
N ASP A 47 15.85 2.53 7.21
CA ASP A 47 14.89 2.07 8.23
C ASP A 47 13.42 2.17 7.75
N LEU A 48 13.08 3.21 6.97
CA LEU A 48 11.77 3.36 6.34
C LEU A 48 11.54 2.30 5.25
N ASP A 49 12.53 2.04 4.40
CA ASP A 49 12.47 1.03 3.36
C ASP A 49 12.25 -0.37 3.95
N ASP A 50 13.05 -0.77 4.93
CA ASP A 50 12.93 -2.07 5.60
C ASP A 50 11.52 -2.27 6.20
N ARG A 51 10.95 -1.19 6.76
CA ARG A 51 9.61 -1.23 7.35
C ARG A 51 8.50 -1.29 6.31
N ILE A 52 8.63 -0.55 5.21
CA ILE A 52 7.71 -0.58 4.07
C ILE A 52 7.73 -1.97 3.41
N GLU A 53 8.91 -2.56 3.23
CA GLU A 53 9.08 -3.89 2.65
C GLU A 53 8.45 -4.96 3.55
N ALA A 54 8.79 -4.99 4.84
CA ALA A 54 8.21 -5.95 5.79
C ALA A 54 6.68 -5.84 5.86
N MET A 55 6.13 -4.63 5.79
CA MET A 55 4.68 -4.43 5.75
C MET A 55 4.07 -4.88 4.43
N SER A 56 4.75 -4.68 3.30
CA SER A 56 4.31 -5.17 1.99
C SER A 56 4.25 -6.70 1.98
N ASP A 57 5.26 -7.37 2.52
CA ASP A 57 5.34 -8.83 2.59
C ASP A 57 4.20 -9.43 3.41
N GLN A 58 3.96 -8.92 4.62
CA GLN A 58 2.87 -9.49 5.41
C GLN A 58 1.49 -9.10 4.82
N ASN A 59 1.38 -7.98 4.09
CA ASN A 59 0.14 -7.65 3.36
C ASN A 59 -0.09 -8.64 2.22
N ALA A 60 0.95 -8.97 1.45
CA ALA A 60 0.89 -9.98 0.39
C ALA A 60 0.54 -11.36 0.94
N ALA A 61 1.13 -11.75 2.08
CA ALA A 61 0.80 -13.01 2.76
C ALA A 61 -0.69 -13.06 3.17
N LEU A 62 -1.20 -12.00 3.78
CA LEU A 62 -2.61 -11.94 4.17
C LEU A 62 -3.54 -11.93 2.93
N LEU A 63 -3.18 -11.21 1.88
CA LEU A 63 -3.97 -11.16 0.64
C LEU A 63 -4.10 -12.56 0.01
N LYS A 64 -3.05 -13.39 0.06
CA LYS A 64 -3.10 -14.79 -0.39
C LYS A 64 -4.08 -15.65 0.41
N THR A 65 -4.29 -15.34 1.69
CA THR A 65 -5.25 -16.07 2.55
C THR A 65 -6.68 -15.60 2.38
N LEU A 66 -6.89 -14.36 1.95
CA LEU A 66 -8.20 -13.71 1.93
C LEU A 66 -9.24 -14.44 1.07
N PRO A 67 -8.93 -15.02 -0.11
CA PRO A 67 -9.89 -15.79 -0.89
C PRO A 67 -10.48 -16.99 -0.13
N ALA A 68 -9.70 -17.65 0.72
CA ALA A 68 -10.13 -18.83 1.47
C ALA A 68 -11.09 -18.53 2.63
N ILE A 69 -11.16 -17.28 3.10
CA ILE A 69 -12.03 -16.88 4.20
C ILE A 69 -13.47 -16.73 3.69
N VAL A 70 -14.41 -17.59 4.07
CA VAL A 70 -15.81 -17.41 3.66
C VAL A 70 -16.41 -16.19 4.38
N ALA A 71 -16.93 -15.22 3.62
CA ALA A 71 -17.64 -14.09 4.19
C ALA A 71 -19.07 -14.51 4.57
N VAL A 72 -19.39 -14.43 5.85
CA VAL A 72 -20.71 -14.83 6.40
C VAL A 72 -21.66 -13.65 6.62
N SER A 73 -21.29 -12.46 6.15
CA SER A 73 -22.10 -11.25 6.29
C SER A 73 -21.84 -10.28 5.13
N PRO A 74 -22.79 -9.36 4.85
CA PRO A 74 -22.58 -8.31 3.85
C PRO A 74 -21.33 -7.46 4.14
N PHE A 75 -21.09 -7.13 5.40
CA PHE A 75 -19.87 -6.42 5.82
C PHE A 75 -18.58 -7.17 5.44
N GLY A 76 -18.57 -8.50 5.56
CA GLY A 76 -17.43 -9.32 5.18
C GLY A 76 -17.17 -9.31 3.66
N ILE A 77 -18.24 -9.34 2.86
CA ILE A 77 -18.14 -9.25 1.39
C ILE A 77 -17.64 -7.86 0.98
N SER A 78 -18.25 -6.80 1.50
CA SER A 78 -17.80 -5.42 1.25
C SER A 78 -16.35 -5.20 1.66
N GLY A 79 -15.92 -5.75 2.81
CA GLY A 79 -14.53 -5.67 3.26
C GLY A 79 -13.54 -6.30 2.28
N LYS A 80 -13.86 -7.49 1.74
CA LYS A 80 -13.03 -8.15 0.71
C LYS A 80 -12.96 -7.33 -0.58
N LEU A 81 -14.08 -6.79 -1.04
CA LEU A 81 -14.13 -5.96 -2.26
C LEU A 81 -13.31 -4.67 -2.08
N THR A 82 -13.40 -4.00 -0.93
CA THR A 82 -12.58 -2.82 -0.62
C THR A 82 -11.09 -3.13 -0.69
N ILE A 83 -10.65 -4.28 -0.18
CA ILE A 83 -9.25 -4.71 -0.27
C ILE A 83 -8.86 -4.96 -1.75
N ALA A 84 -9.71 -5.63 -2.53
CA ALA A 84 -9.46 -5.86 -3.94
C ALA A 84 -9.30 -4.54 -4.73
N ILE A 85 -10.15 -3.54 -4.47
CA ILE A 85 -10.04 -2.19 -5.07
C ILE A 85 -8.69 -1.54 -4.75
N GLN A 86 -8.22 -1.64 -3.51
CA GLN A 86 -6.92 -1.07 -3.12
C GLN A 86 -5.75 -1.69 -3.89
N HIS A 87 -5.82 -3.00 -4.17
CA HIS A 87 -4.74 -3.71 -4.87
C HIS A 87 -4.81 -3.59 -6.39
N THR A 88 -6.01 -3.43 -6.99
CA THR A 88 -6.15 -3.30 -8.45
C THR A 88 -5.96 -1.87 -8.96
N LYS A 89 -5.75 -0.88 -8.09
CA LYS A 89 -5.54 0.52 -8.50
C LYS A 89 -4.36 0.72 -9.48
N HIS A 90 -3.40 -0.20 -9.47
CA HIS A 90 -2.25 -0.20 -10.37
C HIS A 90 -2.33 -1.27 -11.48
N GLU A 91 -3.37 -2.10 -11.48
CA GLU A 91 -3.60 -3.18 -12.45
C GLU A 91 -4.80 -2.83 -13.34
N GLY A 92 -4.58 -2.11 -14.43
CA GLY A 92 -5.56 -1.90 -15.52
C GLY A 92 -6.91 -1.30 -15.12
N ASP A 93 -7.24 -0.14 -15.69
CA ASP A 93 -8.43 0.64 -15.32
C ASP A 93 -9.76 -0.14 -15.37
N GLU A 94 -9.89 -1.12 -16.27
CA GLU A 94 -11.13 -1.89 -16.48
C GLU A 94 -11.49 -2.84 -15.32
N VAL A 95 -10.51 -3.60 -14.80
CA VAL A 95 -10.73 -4.56 -13.70
C VAL A 95 -11.01 -3.81 -12.41
N HIS A 96 -10.24 -2.74 -12.16
CA HIS A 96 -10.48 -1.86 -11.03
C HIS A 96 -11.90 -1.27 -11.07
N ALA A 97 -12.31 -0.71 -12.22
CA ALA A 97 -13.64 -0.14 -12.39
C ALA A 97 -14.76 -1.17 -12.18
N LEU A 98 -14.57 -2.41 -12.65
CA LEU A 98 -15.55 -3.49 -12.46
C LEU A 98 -15.74 -3.81 -10.97
N ILE A 99 -14.66 -3.97 -10.21
CA ILE A 99 -14.75 -4.29 -8.77
C ILE A 99 -15.39 -3.14 -8.00
N VAL A 100 -15.05 -1.88 -8.34
CA VAL A 100 -15.71 -0.69 -7.78
C VAL A 100 -17.21 -0.71 -8.05
N SER A 101 -17.63 -1.06 -9.28
CA SER A 101 -19.05 -1.18 -9.61
C SER A 101 -19.73 -2.27 -8.80
N VAL A 102 -19.12 -3.45 -8.67
CA VAL A 102 -19.67 -4.56 -7.90
C VAL A 102 -19.87 -4.18 -6.43
N LEU A 103 -18.92 -3.46 -5.81
CA LEU A 103 -19.08 -2.98 -4.43
C LEU A 103 -20.24 -2.01 -4.28
N ARG A 104 -20.40 -1.08 -5.23
CA ARG A 104 -21.51 -0.12 -5.25
C ARG A 104 -22.86 -0.84 -5.38
N ASP A 105 -22.97 -1.77 -6.32
CA ASP A 105 -24.21 -2.51 -6.57
C ASP A 105 -24.55 -3.42 -5.37
N PHE A 106 -23.55 -4.08 -4.79
CA PHE A 106 -23.69 -4.87 -3.58
C PHE A 106 -24.17 -4.02 -2.40
N SER A 107 -23.60 -2.82 -2.22
CA SER A 107 -23.98 -1.90 -1.15
C SER A 107 -25.43 -1.38 -1.33
N ALA A 108 -25.86 -1.13 -2.56
CA ALA A 108 -27.25 -0.75 -2.84
C ALA A 108 -28.26 -1.85 -2.45
N LEU A 109 -27.87 -3.12 -2.56
CA LEU A 109 -28.71 -4.27 -2.20
C LEU A 109 -28.72 -4.60 -0.69
N HIS A 110 -27.67 -4.23 0.05
CA HIS A 110 -27.46 -4.70 1.42
C HIS A 110 -27.18 -3.58 2.45
N GLY A 111 -27.17 -2.31 2.04
CA GLY A 111 -26.83 -1.14 2.86
C GLY A 111 -27.98 -0.57 3.69
N GLY A 112 -28.89 -1.43 4.18
CA GLY A 112 -29.95 -1.07 5.13
C GLY A 112 -29.51 -1.15 6.58
#